data_AF-A0A0V1C5Q9-F1
#
_entry.id   AF-A0A0V1C5Q9-F1
#
_cell.length_a   1.000
_cell.length_b   1.000
_cell.length_c   1.000
_cell.angle_alpha   90.00
_cell.angle_beta   90.00
_cell.angle_gamma   90.00
#
_symmetry.space_group_name_H-M   'P 1'
#
loop_
_entity.id
_entity.type
_entity.pdbx_description
1 polymer ?
#
loop_
_entity_poly.entity_id
_entity_poly.type
_entity_poly.pdbx_seq_one_letter_code
_entity_poly.pdbx_strand_id
1 'polypeptide(L)'
;MLALNDVNINILFTSFHLASSLIRAEPFVYYNDIPESETAGMADFKKLAEGQTATLPPFTIKQSIKITAAAPIDVHIYSKSAKSRYEFYEKVILKKLKKTIKVWSRRDNKLKGDCRVIERNIRLIKSPAQIGDHATNIEADQSNWIVSEPGNIFCFMDKPYAKSQATEPALAVCIDKDTIFARFNAIAAQILADNIFTFDYPQLPRNASTILYCVIHESSLVIYYVKYSYCAT
;
A
#
# COMPACT_ATOMS: atom_id res chain seq x y z
N MET A 1 -0.68 3.30 10.56
CA MET A 1 -1.08 4.51 11.30
C MET A 1 -0.97 5.67 10.31
N LEU A 2 -2.08 6.26 9.88
CA LEU A 2 -2.04 7.55 9.19
C LEU A 2 -2.19 8.61 10.28
N ALA A 3 -1.08 9.02 10.88
CA ALA A 3 -1.04 10.22 11.71
C ALA A 3 -0.88 11.42 10.76
N LEU A 4 -1.94 12.21 10.60
CA LEU A 4 -1.90 13.47 9.86
C LEU A 4 -1.75 14.62 10.87
N ASN A 5 -0.55 14.77 11.42
CA ASN A 5 -0.18 15.94 12.21
C ASN A 5 1.06 16.58 11.58
N ASP A 6 0.85 17.31 10.49
CA ASP A 6 1.82 18.30 10.02
C ASP A 6 1.09 19.60 9.70
N VAL A 7 1.33 20.61 10.54
CA VAL A 7 0.69 21.94 10.55
C VAL A 7 1.07 22.79 9.32
N ASN A 8 1.98 22.30 8.47
CA ASN A 8 2.50 23.04 7.30
C ASN A 8 2.16 22.43 5.95
N ILE A 9 1.28 21.43 5.91
CA ILE A 9 0.75 20.93 4.67
C ILE A 9 -0.75 21.25 4.65
N ASN A 10 -1.10 22.36 4.00
CA ASN A 10 -2.47 22.64 3.54
C ASN A 10 -2.83 21.64 2.42
N ILE A 11 -2.83 20.34 2.72
CA ILE A 11 -3.66 19.42 1.93
C ILE A 11 -5.07 19.75 2.40
N LEU A 12 -5.81 20.48 1.55
CA LEU A 12 -7.27 20.42 1.53
C LEU A 12 -7.65 18.97 1.19
N PHE A 13 -7.42 18.05 2.13
CA PHE A 13 -8.06 16.76 2.13
C PHE A 13 -9.51 17.14 2.35
N THR A 14 -10.34 17.00 1.34
CA THR A 14 -11.74 16.73 1.62
C THR A 14 -11.74 15.39 2.36
N SER A 15 -11.62 15.45 3.69
CA SER A 15 -11.59 14.36 4.66
C SER A 15 -12.65 13.29 4.38
N PHE A 16 -13.76 13.70 3.78
CA PHE A 16 -14.83 12.88 3.20
C PHE A 16 -14.34 11.72 2.32
N HIS A 17 -13.42 11.97 1.41
CA HIS A 17 -12.99 11.00 0.39
C HIS A 17 -12.12 9.88 0.97
N LEU A 18 -11.33 10.20 2.00
CA LEU A 18 -10.51 9.21 2.69
C LEU A 18 -11.37 8.32 3.58
N ALA A 19 -12.30 8.91 4.34
CA ALA A 19 -13.13 8.17 5.27
C ALA A 19 -13.95 7.06 4.58
N SER A 20 -14.53 7.35 3.40
CA SER A 20 -15.30 6.35 2.66
C SER A 20 -14.49 5.14 2.20
N SER A 21 -13.20 5.34 1.87
CA SER A 21 -12.28 4.26 1.51
C SER A 21 -11.87 3.46 2.74
N LEU A 22 -11.60 4.17 3.84
CA LEU A 22 -11.25 3.55 5.12
C LEU A 22 -12.39 2.69 5.66
N ILE A 23 -13.66 3.12 5.61
CA ILE A 23 -14.82 2.28 5.99
C ILE A 23 -14.80 0.90 5.30
N ARG A 24 -14.29 0.82 4.06
CA ARG A 24 -14.21 -0.44 3.31
C ARG A 24 -12.99 -1.24 3.71
N ALA A 25 -11.89 -0.58 4.02
CA ALA A 25 -10.70 -1.21 4.55
C ALA A 25 -10.85 -1.66 6.02
N GLU A 26 -11.99 -1.36 6.66
CA GLU A 26 -12.34 -1.78 8.03
C GLU A 26 -11.16 -1.63 9.02
N PRO A 27 -10.48 -0.46 9.07
CA PRO A 27 -9.33 -0.28 9.92
C PRO A 27 -9.76 -0.28 11.39
N PHE A 28 -8.86 -0.68 12.25
CA PHE A 28 -9.02 -0.44 13.68
C PHE A 28 -8.67 1.02 13.97
N VAL A 29 -9.61 1.78 14.53
CA VAL A 29 -9.43 3.18 14.92
C VAL A 29 -9.09 3.25 16.42
N TYR A 30 -7.93 3.81 16.75
CA TYR A 30 -7.47 4.01 18.14
C TYR A 30 -7.53 5.50 18.50
N TYR A 31 -7.79 5.82 19.78
CA TYR A 31 -7.79 7.19 20.35
C TYR A 31 -8.66 8.18 19.57
N ASN A 32 -9.98 7.95 19.61
CA ASN A 32 -10.94 8.74 18.85
C ASN A 32 -11.74 9.71 19.75
N ASP A 33 -11.02 10.58 20.45
CA ASP A 33 -11.61 11.66 21.25
C ASP A 33 -11.76 12.93 20.40
N ILE A 34 -12.46 12.81 19.26
CA ILE A 34 -12.67 13.92 18.33
C ILE A 34 -13.99 14.62 18.69
N PRO A 35 -13.98 15.92 19.02
CA PRO A 35 -15.20 16.66 19.34
C PRO A 35 -16.23 16.58 18.20
N GLU A 36 -17.51 16.40 18.52
CA GLU A 36 -18.56 16.29 17.49
C GLU A 36 -18.62 17.54 16.58
N SER A 37 -18.27 18.72 17.11
CA SER A 37 -18.16 19.98 16.37
C SER A 37 -17.16 19.94 15.22
N GLU A 38 -16.05 19.19 15.35
CA GLU A 38 -15.02 19.01 14.31
C GLU A 38 -15.48 18.03 13.21
N THR A 39 -16.44 17.16 13.54
CA THR A 39 -17.00 16.16 12.61
C THR A 39 -18.35 16.56 12.03
N ALA A 40 -18.84 17.76 12.37
CA ALA A 40 -20.14 18.25 11.95
C ALA A 40 -20.21 18.32 10.41
N GLY A 41 -21.20 17.63 9.84
CA GLY A 41 -21.36 17.52 8.38
C GLY A 41 -20.51 16.43 7.72
N MET A 42 -19.58 15.78 8.44
CA MET A 42 -18.68 14.74 7.92
C MET A 42 -19.23 13.32 8.16
N ALA A 43 -20.32 12.97 7.48
CA ALA A 43 -21.05 11.72 7.72
C ALA A 43 -20.19 10.44 7.62
N ASP A 44 -19.34 10.33 6.60
CA ASP A 44 -18.46 9.15 6.46
C ASP A 44 -17.34 9.14 7.51
N PHE A 45 -16.89 10.31 7.97
CA PHE A 45 -15.93 10.37 9.06
C PHE A 45 -16.56 9.92 10.38
N LYS A 46 -17.78 10.37 10.68
CA LYS A 46 -18.55 9.91 11.85
C LYS A 46 -18.75 8.40 11.84
N LYS A 47 -19.14 7.82 10.69
CA LYS A 47 -19.25 6.36 10.53
C LYS A 47 -17.93 5.64 10.80
N LEU A 48 -16.82 6.16 10.27
CA LEU A 48 -15.50 5.57 10.49
C LEU A 48 -15.09 5.64 11.97
N ALA A 49 -15.30 6.79 12.59
CA ALA A 49 -15.03 7.09 13.99
C ALA A 49 -15.83 6.16 14.94
N GLU A 50 -17.07 5.85 14.58
CA GLU A 50 -17.94 4.88 15.27
C GLU A 50 -17.64 3.42 14.93
N GLY A 51 -16.64 3.13 14.08
CA GLY A 51 -16.27 1.78 13.69
C GLY A 51 -17.27 1.09 12.76
N GLN A 52 -18.13 1.84 12.08
CA GLN A 52 -19.07 1.27 11.13
C GLN A 52 -18.34 0.72 9.89
N THR A 53 -18.82 -0.41 9.39
CA THR A 53 -18.27 -1.08 8.20
C THR A 53 -19.26 -1.07 7.04
N ALA A 54 -18.78 -1.32 5.83
CA ALA A 54 -19.65 -1.42 4.66
C ALA A 54 -20.57 -2.65 4.77
N THR A 55 -21.87 -2.42 4.99
CA THR A 55 -22.88 -3.49 5.07
C THR A 55 -23.56 -3.77 3.74
N LEU A 56 -23.66 -2.77 2.87
CA LEU A 56 -24.30 -2.84 1.56
C LEU A 56 -23.27 -2.63 0.44
N PRO A 57 -23.50 -3.22 -0.75
CA PRO A 57 -22.67 -2.96 -1.91
C PRO A 57 -22.76 -1.47 -2.33
N PRO A 58 -21.71 -0.94 -3.00
CA PRO A 58 -20.51 -1.64 -3.47
C PRO A 58 -19.49 -1.94 -2.37
N PHE A 59 -18.95 -3.16 -2.39
CA PHE A 59 -17.94 -3.63 -1.42
C PHE A 59 -16.49 -3.29 -1.80
N THR A 60 -16.30 -2.62 -2.93
CA THR A 60 -15.03 -2.09 -3.42
C THR A 60 -15.22 -0.65 -3.88
N ILE A 61 -14.26 0.22 -3.60
CA ILE A 61 -14.28 1.61 -4.05
C ILE A 61 -12.91 2.01 -4.62
N LYS A 62 -12.92 2.91 -5.61
CA LYS A 62 -11.76 3.66 -6.08
C LYS A 62 -12.06 5.12 -5.79
N GLN A 63 -11.22 5.76 -5.00
CA GLN A 63 -11.25 7.20 -4.80
C GLN A 63 -10.04 7.83 -5.46
N SER A 64 -10.21 8.98 -6.11
CA SER A 64 -9.10 9.76 -6.66
C SER A 64 -9.03 11.08 -5.92
N ILE A 65 -7.84 11.48 -5.52
CA ILE A 65 -7.57 12.77 -4.90
C ILE A 65 -6.38 13.41 -5.60
N LYS A 66 -6.32 14.74 -5.54
CA LYS A 66 -5.17 15.52 -6.01
C LYS A 66 -4.50 16.16 -4.81
N ILE A 67 -3.21 15.90 -4.65
CA ILE A 67 -2.38 16.60 -3.68
C ILE A 67 -1.89 17.88 -4.34
N THR A 68 -2.34 19.03 -3.81
CA THR A 68 -1.96 20.36 -4.30
C THR A 68 -0.66 20.81 -3.63
N ALA A 69 0.47 20.41 -4.22
CA ALA A 69 1.79 20.97 -3.92
C ALA A 69 2.22 21.91 -5.06
N ALA A 70 3.48 22.38 -5.06
CA ALA A 70 4.04 23.16 -6.18
C ALA A 70 3.88 22.45 -7.54
N ALA A 71 3.93 21.11 -7.54
CA ALA A 71 3.49 20.26 -8.64
C ALA A 71 2.34 19.35 -8.15
N PRO A 72 1.15 19.40 -8.76
CA PRO A 72 0.04 18.53 -8.38
C PRO A 72 0.39 17.04 -8.56
N ILE A 73 0.00 16.21 -7.60
CA ILE A 73 0.20 14.75 -7.65
C ILE A 73 -1.16 14.06 -7.59
N ASP A 74 -1.45 13.22 -8.60
CA ASP A 74 -2.65 12.38 -8.61
C ASP A 74 -2.44 11.13 -7.74
N VAL A 75 -3.38 10.91 -6.82
CA VAL A 75 -3.37 9.74 -5.94
C VAL A 75 -4.70 8.99 -6.07
N HIS A 76 -4.61 7.68 -6.23
CA HIS A 76 -5.75 6.78 -6.27
C HIS A 76 -5.73 5.84 -5.08
N ILE A 77 -6.84 5.81 -4.36
CA ILE A 77 -7.04 4.93 -3.21
C ILE A 77 -8.01 3.85 -3.62
N TYR A 78 -7.59 2.61 -3.46
CA TYR A 78 -8.41 1.44 -3.71
C TYR A 78 -8.66 0.74 -2.40
N SER A 79 -9.90 0.35 -2.14
CA SER A 79 -10.23 -0.40 -0.94
C SER A 79 -11.30 -1.43 -1.20
N LYS A 80 -11.23 -2.53 -0.46
CA LYS A 80 -12.26 -3.56 -0.42
C LYS A 80 -12.55 -3.97 1.03
N SER A 81 -13.82 -4.32 1.26
CA SER A 81 -14.24 -5.03 2.48
C SER A 81 -13.98 -6.53 2.38
N ALA A 82 -13.91 -7.19 3.53
CA ALA A 82 -13.83 -8.65 3.62
C ALA A 82 -15.02 -9.34 2.94
N LYS A 83 -16.19 -8.70 2.98
CA LYS A 83 -17.43 -9.19 2.36
C LYS A 83 -17.34 -9.34 0.84
N SER A 84 -16.50 -8.55 0.17
CA SER A 84 -16.30 -8.67 -1.28
C SER A 84 -15.75 -10.05 -1.70
N ARG A 85 -14.95 -10.69 -0.82
CA ARG A 85 -14.19 -11.92 -1.10
C ARG A 85 -13.30 -11.84 -2.36
N TYR A 86 -13.07 -10.64 -2.89
CA TYR A 86 -12.26 -10.44 -4.08
C TYR A 86 -10.77 -10.53 -3.74
N GLU A 87 -10.02 -11.23 -4.59
CA GLU A 87 -8.58 -11.16 -4.62
C GLU A 87 -8.18 -9.72 -5.00
N PHE A 88 -7.52 -9.01 -4.09
CA PHE A 88 -7.32 -7.57 -4.21
C PHE A 88 -6.50 -7.16 -5.44
N TYR A 89 -5.43 -7.88 -5.77
CA TYR A 89 -4.47 -7.47 -6.79
C TYR A 89 -5.07 -7.61 -8.20
N GLU A 90 -5.61 -8.76 -8.55
CA GLU A 90 -6.16 -9.07 -9.86
C GLU A 90 -7.59 -8.52 -10.01
N LYS A 91 -8.48 -8.80 -9.05
CA LYS A 91 -9.91 -8.48 -9.20
C LYS A 91 -10.25 -7.03 -8.86
N VAL A 92 -9.37 -6.31 -8.14
CA VAL A 92 -9.57 -4.89 -7.84
C VAL A 92 -8.53 -4.03 -8.53
N ILE A 93 -7.24 -4.16 -8.19
CA ILE A 93 -6.19 -3.25 -8.66
C ILE A 93 -5.98 -3.37 -10.18
N LEU A 94 -5.65 -4.56 -10.68
CA LEU A 94 -5.39 -4.84 -12.10
C LEU A 94 -6.60 -4.47 -12.96
N LYS A 95 -7.82 -4.86 -12.54
CA LYS A 95 -9.07 -4.51 -13.25
C LYS A 95 -9.33 -3.01 -13.33
N LYS A 96 -9.03 -2.25 -12.26
CA LYS A 96 -9.28 -0.81 -12.22
C LYS A 96 -8.16 0.00 -12.87
N LEU A 97 -6.91 -0.44 -12.78
CA LEU A 97 -5.76 0.17 -13.45
C LEU A 97 -5.72 -0.15 -14.95
N LYS A 98 -6.25 -1.32 -15.35
CA LYS A 98 -6.23 -1.83 -16.73
C LYS A 98 -4.82 -1.88 -17.34
N LYS A 99 -3.81 -2.13 -16.51
CA LYS A 99 -2.38 -2.19 -16.88
C LYS A 99 -1.78 -3.49 -16.33
N THR A 100 -0.65 -3.93 -16.88
CA THR A 100 0.16 -4.96 -16.21
C THR A 100 0.77 -4.36 -14.94
N ILE A 101 0.92 -5.17 -13.89
CA ILE A 101 1.54 -4.76 -12.63
C ILE A 101 2.68 -5.72 -12.28
N LYS A 102 3.80 -5.16 -11.80
CA LYS A 102 4.88 -5.92 -11.18
C LYS A 102 4.71 -5.87 -9.66
N VAL A 103 4.80 -7.01 -8.99
CA VAL A 103 4.46 -7.15 -7.57
C VAL A 103 5.68 -7.54 -6.75
N TRP A 104 5.95 -6.76 -5.71
CA TRP A 104 6.88 -7.08 -4.61
C TRP A 104 6.06 -7.26 -3.33
N SER A 105 6.11 -8.45 -2.76
CA SER A 105 5.32 -8.81 -1.57
C SER A 105 5.71 -10.21 -1.11
N ARG A 106 5.69 -10.47 0.19
CA ARG A 106 5.67 -11.85 0.72
C ARG A 106 4.52 -12.66 0.11
N ARG A 107 4.72 -13.96 -0.09
CA ARG A 107 3.74 -14.82 -0.80
C ARG A 107 3.52 -16.12 -0.08
N ASP A 108 2.30 -16.65 -0.19
CA ASP A 108 1.97 -18.03 0.18
C ASP A 108 2.13 -19.01 -1.00
N ASN A 109 2.64 -18.52 -2.14
CA ASN A 109 2.82 -19.23 -3.41
C ASN A 109 1.55 -19.84 -4.02
N LYS A 110 0.35 -19.52 -3.48
CA LYS A 110 -0.94 -20.01 -3.98
C LYS A 110 -1.46 -19.16 -5.14
N LEU A 111 -1.22 -17.86 -5.08
CA LEU A 111 -1.50 -16.96 -6.21
C LEU A 111 -0.33 -17.01 -7.20
N LYS A 112 -0.64 -17.14 -8.48
CA LYS A 112 0.34 -17.22 -9.56
C LYS A 112 0.28 -15.94 -10.39
N GLY A 113 1.41 -15.55 -10.96
CA GLY A 113 1.42 -14.54 -12.01
C GLY A 113 0.54 -15.00 -13.18
N ASP A 114 -0.31 -14.11 -13.66
CA ASP A 114 -1.10 -14.35 -14.85
C ASP A 114 -0.33 -13.78 -16.05
N CYS A 115 -0.09 -14.62 -17.06
CA CYS A 115 0.56 -14.28 -18.32
C CYS A 115 -0.38 -14.49 -19.52
N ARG A 116 -1.66 -14.82 -19.28
CA ARG A 116 -2.60 -15.26 -20.34
C ARG A 116 -3.22 -14.10 -21.10
N VAL A 117 -3.32 -12.92 -20.50
CA VAL A 117 -3.99 -11.76 -21.09
C VAL A 117 -2.94 -10.72 -21.51
N ILE A 118 -2.82 -10.49 -22.82
CA ILE A 118 -1.93 -9.44 -23.35
C ILE A 118 -2.27 -8.09 -22.66
N GLU A 119 -1.25 -7.42 -22.14
CA GLU A 119 -1.31 -6.10 -21.47
C GLU A 119 -2.06 -6.00 -20.13
N ARG A 120 -2.59 -7.09 -19.56
CA ARG A 120 -3.18 -7.09 -18.20
C ARG A 120 -2.72 -8.28 -17.38
N ASN A 121 -1.43 -8.27 -17.03
CA ASN A 121 -0.77 -9.36 -16.34
C ASN A 121 -0.35 -8.99 -14.93
N ILE A 122 -0.17 -10.02 -14.10
CA ILE A 122 0.53 -9.88 -12.82
C ILE A 122 1.91 -10.52 -13.00
N ARG A 123 2.95 -9.69 -12.92
CA ARG A 123 4.35 -10.13 -12.96
C ARG A 123 4.91 -10.09 -11.54
N LEU A 124 5.63 -11.14 -11.16
CA LEU A 124 6.25 -11.20 -9.84
C LEU A 124 7.68 -10.69 -9.96
N ILE A 125 8.06 -9.74 -9.11
CA ILE A 125 9.42 -9.21 -9.09
C ILE A 125 10.36 -10.31 -8.56
N LYS A 126 11.52 -10.44 -9.19
CA LYS A 126 12.55 -11.39 -8.77
C LYS A 126 13.19 -10.92 -7.47
N SER A 127 13.43 -11.87 -6.57
CA SER A 127 14.12 -11.68 -5.30
C SER A 127 15.35 -12.60 -5.29
N PRO A 128 16.49 -12.21 -4.69
CA PRO A 128 16.72 -10.97 -3.93
C PRO A 128 16.76 -9.70 -4.79
N ALA A 129 16.80 -8.53 -4.14
CA ALA A 129 17.00 -7.22 -4.77
C ALA A 129 17.92 -6.34 -3.91
N GLN A 130 18.36 -5.21 -4.44
CA GLN A 130 19.18 -4.20 -3.77
C GLN A 130 18.43 -2.88 -3.70
N ILE A 131 18.29 -2.32 -2.51
CA ILE A 131 17.71 -0.99 -2.29
C ILE A 131 18.82 -0.09 -1.73
N GLY A 132 19.41 0.74 -2.58
CA GLY A 132 20.67 1.41 -2.25
C GLY A 132 21.76 0.38 -1.98
N ASP A 133 22.41 0.47 -0.82
CA ASP A 133 23.45 -0.47 -0.38
C ASP A 133 22.89 -1.62 0.49
N HIS A 134 21.56 -1.75 0.59
CA HIS A 134 20.91 -2.76 1.40
C HIS A 134 20.37 -3.92 0.55
N ALA A 135 21.00 -5.09 0.72
CA ALA A 135 20.50 -6.33 0.16
C ALA A 135 19.18 -6.69 0.84
N THR A 136 18.12 -6.84 0.05
CA THR A 136 16.80 -7.23 0.52
C THR A 136 16.33 -8.50 -0.18
N ASN A 137 15.41 -9.20 0.45
CA ASN A 137 14.72 -10.31 -0.15
C ASN A 137 13.25 -10.28 0.28
N ILE A 138 12.42 -10.93 -0.53
CA ILE A 138 10.97 -10.87 -0.38
C ILE A 138 10.48 -11.49 0.94
N GLU A 139 11.26 -12.37 1.57
CA GLU A 139 10.89 -13.03 2.83
C GLU A 139 11.27 -12.21 4.07
N ALA A 140 12.31 -11.37 3.97
CA ALA A 140 12.73 -10.45 5.02
C ALA A 140 11.96 -9.12 4.96
N ASP A 141 11.62 -8.65 3.76
CA ASP A 141 10.88 -7.40 3.57
C ASP A 141 9.40 -7.57 3.94
N GLN A 142 8.87 -6.67 4.77
CA GLN A 142 7.46 -6.66 5.18
C GLN A 142 6.58 -5.76 4.30
N SER A 143 7.19 -4.98 3.42
CA SER A 143 6.48 -4.08 2.51
C SER A 143 5.82 -4.85 1.38
N ASN A 144 4.69 -4.33 0.92
CA ASN A 144 3.99 -4.84 -0.24
C ASN A 144 3.74 -3.66 -1.18
N TRP A 145 4.25 -3.75 -2.40
CA TRP A 145 4.12 -2.67 -3.36
C TRP A 145 4.06 -3.19 -4.80
N ILE A 146 3.52 -2.35 -5.68
CA ILE A 146 3.43 -2.64 -7.09
C ILE A 146 3.89 -1.46 -7.93
N VAL A 147 4.34 -1.75 -9.15
CA VAL A 147 4.56 -0.74 -10.20
C VAL A 147 3.82 -1.16 -11.48
N SER A 148 3.29 -0.18 -12.22
CA SER A 148 2.59 -0.45 -13.47
C SER A 148 3.53 -0.65 -14.66
N GLU A 149 3.09 -1.42 -15.65
CA GLU A 149 3.76 -1.58 -16.93
C GLU A 149 2.69 -1.64 -18.05
N PRO A 150 2.62 -0.67 -18.99
CA PRO A 150 3.32 0.62 -19.01
C PRO A 150 2.69 1.65 -18.05
N GLY A 151 3.39 2.77 -17.84
CA GLY A 151 2.89 3.96 -17.11
C GLY A 151 3.64 4.23 -15.80
N ASN A 152 3.26 5.31 -15.11
CA ASN A 152 4.03 5.89 -13.99
C ASN A 152 3.39 5.68 -12.61
N ILE A 153 2.68 4.57 -12.45
CA ILE A 153 1.95 4.28 -11.21
C ILE A 153 2.79 3.39 -10.31
N PHE A 154 2.99 3.87 -9.08
CA PHE A 154 3.51 3.09 -7.98
C PHE A 154 2.43 2.99 -6.90
N CYS A 155 2.22 1.81 -6.32
CA CYS A 155 1.28 1.66 -5.21
C CYS A 155 1.88 0.93 -4.03
N PHE A 156 1.53 1.40 -2.82
CA PHE A 156 1.67 0.64 -1.59
C PHE A 156 0.39 -0.16 -1.33
N MET A 157 0.58 -1.37 -0.80
CA MET A 157 -0.48 -2.33 -0.47
C MET A 157 -0.38 -2.65 1.03
N ASP A 158 -1.50 -2.65 1.74
CA ASP A 158 -1.53 -3.04 3.16
C ASP A 158 -1.46 -4.57 3.35
N LYS A 159 -1.98 -5.33 2.39
CA LYS A 159 -2.01 -6.80 2.40
C LYS A 159 -1.00 -7.41 1.42
N PRO A 160 -0.38 -8.54 1.78
CA PRO A 160 0.50 -9.26 0.88
C PRO A 160 -0.26 -9.92 -0.27
N TYR A 161 0.45 -10.22 -1.35
CA TYR A 161 0.03 -11.08 -2.45
C TYR A 161 -0.03 -12.55 -2.01
N ALA A 162 -1.03 -12.85 -1.20
CA ALA A 162 -1.35 -14.16 -0.67
C ALA A 162 -2.83 -14.48 -0.93
N LYS A 163 -3.25 -15.73 -0.79
CA LYS A 163 -4.67 -16.10 -0.95
C LYS A 163 -5.52 -15.63 0.24
N SER A 164 -4.93 -15.52 1.43
CA SER A 164 -5.64 -15.15 2.67
C SER A 164 -6.27 -13.76 2.61
N GLN A 165 -5.65 -12.79 1.93
CA GLN A 165 -6.19 -11.43 1.84
C GLN A 165 -7.55 -11.36 1.17
N ALA A 166 -7.95 -12.34 0.35
CA ALA A 166 -9.25 -12.31 -0.31
C ALA A 166 -10.40 -12.23 0.71
N THR A 167 -10.20 -12.84 1.88
CA THR A 167 -11.17 -12.86 3.00
C THR A 167 -10.94 -11.76 4.04
N GLU A 168 -9.99 -10.87 3.80
CA GLU A 168 -9.66 -9.74 4.67
C GLU A 168 -10.10 -8.42 4.01
N PRO A 169 -10.32 -7.34 4.77
CA PRO A 169 -10.37 -6.02 4.17
C PRO A 169 -8.96 -5.64 3.67
N ALA A 170 -8.89 -4.77 2.65
CA ALA A 170 -7.60 -4.33 2.10
C ALA A 170 -7.67 -2.92 1.52
N LEU A 171 -6.52 -2.25 1.50
CA LEU A 171 -6.30 -0.88 1.04
C LEU A 171 -5.03 -0.78 0.21
N ALA A 172 -5.10 -0.05 -0.90
CA ALA A 172 -3.94 0.31 -1.70
C ALA A 172 -3.95 1.81 -1.97
N VAL A 173 -2.78 2.43 -1.87
CA VAL A 173 -2.58 3.83 -2.23
C VAL A 173 -1.62 3.86 -3.41
N CYS A 174 -2.13 4.30 -4.56
CA CYS A 174 -1.42 4.40 -5.81
C CYS A 174 -1.12 5.87 -6.12
N ILE A 175 0.12 6.18 -6.48
CA ILE A 175 0.60 7.51 -6.80
C ILE A 175 1.00 7.51 -8.27
N ASP A 176 0.45 8.44 -9.05
CA ASP A 176 0.87 8.68 -10.43
C ASP A 176 1.95 9.76 -10.44
N LYS A 177 3.21 9.32 -10.24
CA LYS A 177 4.37 10.20 -10.22
C LYS A 177 5.58 9.48 -10.79
N ASP A 178 6.03 10.00 -11.93
CA ASP A 178 7.18 9.52 -12.70
C ASP A 178 8.45 9.28 -11.87
N THR A 179 8.83 10.23 -11.02
CA THR A 179 10.07 10.14 -10.22
C THR A 179 10.03 9.03 -9.18
N ILE A 180 8.87 8.80 -8.55
CA ILE A 180 8.67 7.71 -7.59
C ILE A 180 8.63 6.38 -8.35
N PHE A 181 7.84 6.32 -9.42
CA PHE A 181 7.72 5.15 -10.27
C PHE A 181 9.10 4.69 -10.79
N ALA A 182 9.91 5.62 -11.31
CA ALA A 182 11.22 5.29 -11.89
C ALA A 182 12.14 4.60 -10.88
N ARG A 183 12.13 5.03 -9.61
CA ARG A 183 12.93 4.43 -8.53
C ARG A 183 12.52 2.99 -8.25
N PHE A 184 11.22 2.73 -8.08
CA PHE A 184 10.74 1.37 -7.81
C PHE A 184 10.78 0.47 -9.03
N ASN A 185 10.60 1.02 -10.24
CA ASN A 185 10.75 0.27 -11.47
C ASN A 185 12.21 -0.14 -11.71
N ALA A 186 13.19 0.68 -11.32
CA ALA A 186 14.60 0.31 -11.35
C ALA A 186 14.89 -0.89 -10.43
N ILE A 187 14.33 -0.92 -9.22
CA ILE A 187 14.41 -2.08 -8.31
C ILE A 187 13.74 -3.30 -8.95
N ALA A 188 12.53 -3.13 -9.50
CA ALA A 188 11.77 -4.21 -10.12
C ALA A 188 12.44 -4.81 -11.37
N ALA A 189 13.33 -4.06 -12.02
CA ALA A 189 14.06 -4.47 -13.21
C ALA A 189 15.40 -5.14 -12.89
N GLN A 190 15.83 -5.19 -11.62
CA GLN A 190 17.08 -5.84 -11.25
C GLN A 190 17.01 -7.34 -11.60
N ILE A 191 18.00 -7.79 -12.38
CA ILE A 191 18.29 -9.19 -12.59
C ILE A 191 19.53 -9.45 -11.73
N LEU A 192 19.33 -9.75 -10.45
CA LEU A 192 20.39 -10.40 -9.67
C LEU A 192 20.49 -11.82 -10.22
N ALA A 193 21.42 -12.01 -11.16
CA ALA A 193 21.68 -13.31 -11.77
C ALA A 193 21.95 -14.36 -10.68
N ASP A 194 21.63 -15.62 -10.98
CA ASP A 194 21.93 -16.83 -10.21
C ASP A 194 23.45 -17.08 -10.03
N ASN A 195 24.21 -16.04 -9.68
CA ASN A 195 25.59 -16.16 -9.27
C ASN A 195 25.58 -16.45 -7.77
N ILE A 196 25.74 -17.74 -7.48
CA ILE A 196 26.27 -18.34 -6.26
C ILE A 196 26.84 -17.28 -5.30
N PHE A 197 26.01 -16.80 -4.39
CA PHE A 197 26.47 -16.34 -3.09
C PHE A 197 25.77 -17.22 -2.07
N THR A 198 26.45 -18.31 -1.70
CA THR A 198 26.26 -18.91 -0.39
C THR A 198 26.64 -17.83 0.63
N PHE A 199 25.70 -16.98 1.01
CA PHE A 199 25.82 -16.21 2.24
C PHE A 199 25.52 -17.19 3.37
N ASP A 200 26.59 -17.75 3.94
CA ASP A 200 26.54 -18.24 5.32
C ASP A 200 25.97 -17.10 6.17
N TYR A 201 24.75 -17.28 6.65
CA TYR A 201 24.07 -16.33 7.53
C TYR A 201 24.56 -16.63 8.95
N PRO A 202 25.43 -15.81 9.57
CA PRO A 202 25.64 -15.92 10.99
C PRO A 202 24.33 -15.46 11.65
N GLN A 203 23.79 -16.30 12.51
CA GLN A 203 22.58 -16.07 13.28
C GLN A 203 22.60 -14.67 13.93
N LEU A 204 21.94 -13.69 13.30
CA LEU A 204 21.72 -12.38 13.92
C LEU A 204 20.51 -12.50 14.87
N PRO A 205 20.62 -11.97 16.09
CA PRO A 205 19.68 -12.24 17.16
C PRO A 205 18.29 -11.68 16.81
N ARG A 206 17.27 -12.49 17.10
CA ARG A 206 15.86 -12.05 17.17
C ARG A 206 15.81 -10.78 18.03
N ASN A 207 15.24 -9.72 17.48
CA ASN A 207 15.01 -8.37 18.06
C ASN A 207 15.92 -7.27 17.51
N ALA A 208 15.72 -6.89 16.25
CA ALA A 208 16.15 -5.59 15.74
C ALA A 208 15.06 -4.99 14.85
N SER A 209 14.29 -4.04 15.40
CA SER A 209 13.43 -3.16 14.62
C SER A 209 14.32 -2.22 13.80
N THR A 210 14.40 -2.41 12.48
CA THR A 210 15.15 -1.51 11.60
C THR A 210 14.20 -0.49 10.98
N ILE A 211 14.41 0.78 11.29
CA ILE A 211 13.70 1.93 10.71
C ILE A 211 14.39 2.27 9.38
N LEU A 212 13.69 2.14 8.24
CA LEU A 212 14.17 2.68 6.97
C LEU A 212 13.61 4.09 6.77
N TYR A 213 14.49 5.09 6.85
CA TYR A 213 14.17 6.47 6.48
C TYR A 213 14.27 6.60 4.96
N CYS A 214 13.19 7.02 4.29
CA CYS A 214 13.24 7.49 2.91
C CYS A 214 13.13 9.02 2.92
N VAL A 215 14.27 9.71 2.81
CA VAL A 215 14.32 11.17 2.67
C VAL A 215 14.12 11.52 1.19
N ILE A 216 13.00 12.17 0.87
CA ILE A 216 12.76 12.78 -0.44
C ILE A 216 12.92 14.30 -0.25
N HIS A 217 14.03 14.87 -0.72
CA HIS A 217 14.19 16.33 -0.88
C HIS A 217 13.73 16.70 -2.30
N GLU A 218 12.92 17.74 -2.60
CA GLU A 218 12.55 18.99 -1.89
C GLU A 218 11.03 19.14 -1.66
N SER A 219 10.32 18.06 -1.35
CA SER A 219 8.92 18.13 -0.90
C SER A 219 8.66 16.96 0.04
N SER A 220 8.53 17.27 1.33
CA SER A 220 8.35 16.32 2.42
C SER A 220 7.05 15.53 2.26
N LEU A 221 7.12 14.34 1.66
CA LEU A 221 6.11 13.30 1.85
C LEU A 221 6.66 12.31 2.89
N VAL A 222 6.33 12.53 4.17
CA VAL A 222 6.68 11.61 5.25
C VAL A 222 5.59 10.54 5.33
N ILE A 223 5.89 9.32 4.87
CA ILE A 223 5.00 8.16 5.09
C ILE A 223 5.42 7.49 6.40
N TYR A 224 4.69 7.75 7.48
CA TYR A 224 4.91 7.08 8.77
C TYR A 224 4.41 5.63 8.72
N TYR A 225 5.30 4.66 8.96
CA TYR A 225 4.95 3.30 9.35
C TYR A 225 5.06 3.17 10.87
N VAL A 226 3.93 3.03 11.56
CA VAL A 226 3.90 2.58 12.96
C VAL A 226 3.05 1.32 13.04
N LYS A 227 3.68 0.19 13.38
CA LYS A 227 3.02 -1.06 13.75
C LYS A 227 3.25 -1.28 15.24
N TYR A 228 2.21 -1.10 16.05
CA TYR A 228 2.22 -1.58 17.43
C TYR A 228 2.06 -3.10 17.42
N SER A 229 2.92 -3.81 18.15
CA SER A 229 2.61 -5.15 18.65
C SER A 229 2.53 -5.04 20.16
N TYR A 230 1.33 -5.22 20.71
CA TYR A 230 1.19 -5.47 22.14
C TYR A 230 1.46 -6.95 22.36
N CYS A 231 2.41 -7.26 23.23
CA CYS A 231 2.50 -8.58 23.85
C CYS A 231 1.42 -8.65 24.93
N ALA A 232 0.49 -9.61 24.81
CA ALA A 232 -0.24 -10.10 25.97
C ALA A 232 0.64 -11.14 26.68
N THR A 233 0.68 -11.02 28.01
CA THR A 233 1.49 -11.77 28.99
C THR A 233 1.38 -13.28 28.89
#